data_AF-D1BF13-F1
#
_entry.id   AF-D1BF13-F1
#
_cell.length_a   1.000
_cell.length_b   1.000
_cell.length_c   1.000
_cell.angle_alpha   90.00
_cell.angle_beta   90.00
_cell.angle_gamma   90.00
#
_symmetry.space_group_name_H-M   'P 1'
#
loop_
_entity.id
_entity.type
_entity.pdbx_description
1 polymer ?
#
loop_
_entity_poly.entity_id
_entity_poly.type
_entity_poly.pdbx_seq_one_letter_code
_entity_poly.pdbx_strand_id
1 'polypeptide(L)'
;MTASATPHALRPLSADDLLAGPRGRRLCAEVADDMSPEDISLALTESVDAARYWQSQDELDQELALPGSRDRLRPVAEVLASASATGWWTAPLDLDDLHEVEMLDETAPAGRSALVGARERLERWRTDRDLEEEQHVGSDRGLEHAAGGEWWTQPLGADLVRTTPTVPSLAPAGLFYPEDSYGWSDALSWPLWATRAPRVFEIDGPGDLAALVSRFPRDVTRSRRRTWWETTGVDGAWAAPDWSAVAEDYDAVHLTVRGYLTTAGTAVPVEGTPVAGACTVLAGWAPGETVWLTDVLEPAGAARRWRRRDDEVLWDLVTDETPQTFDTPPPHN
;
A
#
# COMPACT_ATOMS: atom_id res chain seq x y z
N MET A 1 29.37 9.45 2.07
CA MET A 1 29.40 8.44 3.15
C MET A 1 28.10 7.67 3.05
N THR A 2 28.14 6.47 2.51
CA THR A 2 26.99 5.57 2.40
C THR A 2 26.56 5.16 3.80
N ALA A 3 25.48 5.76 4.30
CA ALA A 3 24.76 5.21 5.44
C ALA A 3 24.15 3.89 4.94
N SER A 4 24.87 2.80 5.17
CA SER A 4 24.30 1.46 5.08
C SER A 4 23.17 1.44 6.09
N ALA A 5 21.92 1.34 5.63
CA ALA A 5 20.81 1.05 6.51
C ALA A 5 21.18 -0.24 7.24
N THR A 6 21.39 -0.14 8.54
CA THR A 6 21.60 -1.32 9.39
C THR A 6 20.36 -2.18 9.21
N PRO A 7 20.47 -3.47 8.85
CA PRO A 7 19.29 -4.33 8.76
C PRO A 7 18.58 -4.25 10.11
N HIS A 8 17.37 -3.71 10.12
CA HIS A 8 16.56 -3.68 11.32
C HIS A 8 16.33 -5.14 11.69
N ALA A 9 16.73 -5.55 12.89
CA ALA A 9 16.50 -6.92 13.33
C ALA A 9 15.00 -7.19 13.25
N LEU A 10 14.61 -8.28 12.55
CA LEU A 10 13.23 -8.74 12.45
C LEU A 10 12.67 -8.85 13.87
N ARG A 11 11.81 -7.90 14.23
CA ARG A 11 11.15 -7.87 15.53
C ARG A 11 9.77 -8.50 15.33
N PRO A 12 9.35 -9.43 16.22
CA PRO A 12 8.01 -9.98 16.14
C PRO A 12 6.96 -8.87 16.26
N LEU A 13 5.85 -9.06 15.55
CA LEU A 13 4.65 -8.25 15.69
C LEU A 13 4.21 -8.24 17.16
N SER A 14 3.78 -7.09 17.66
CA SER A 14 3.26 -6.95 19.02
C SER A 14 1.87 -6.31 19.02
N ALA A 15 1.12 -6.54 20.11
CA ALA A 15 -0.17 -5.89 20.30
C ALA A 15 -0.06 -4.35 20.28
N ASP A 16 1.06 -3.80 20.77
CA ASP A 16 1.29 -2.36 20.73
C ASP A 16 1.45 -1.83 19.29
N ASP A 17 2.04 -2.62 18.39
CA ASP A 17 2.13 -2.26 16.97
C ASP A 17 0.73 -2.19 16.34
N LEU A 18 -0.10 -3.21 16.59
CA LEU A 18 -1.49 -3.24 16.11
C LEU A 18 -2.34 -2.10 16.69
N LEU A 19 -2.10 -1.70 17.94
CA LEU A 19 -2.88 -0.64 18.58
C LEU A 19 -2.32 0.77 18.33
N ALA A 20 -1.15 0.90 17.68
CA ALA A 20 -0.48 2.18 17.45
C ALA A 20 -1.25 3.05 16.44
N GLY A 21 -1.53 2.50 15.27
CA GLY A 21 -2.18 3.21 14.15
C GLY A 21 -3.70 2.98 14.09
N PRO A 22 -4.43 3.82 13.34
CA PRO A 22 -5.87 3.65 13.13
C PRO A 22 -6.19 2.31 12.43
N ARG A 23 -5.39 1.92 11.44
CA ARG A 23 -5.61 0.68 10.68
C ARG A 23 -5.50 -0.57 11.54
N GLY A 24 -4.46 -0.69 12.36
CA GLY A 24 -4.34 -1.84 13.25
C GLY A 24 -5.46 -1.92 14.30
N ARG A 25 -5.99 -0.78 14.79
CA ARG A 25 -7.17 -0.78 15.66
C ARG A 25 -8.44 -1.21 14.94
N ARG A 26 -8.62 -0.75 13.70
CA ARG A 26 -9.76 -1.14 12.86
C ARG A 26 -9.74 -2.64 12.60
N LEU A 27 -8.60 -3.18 12.17
CA LEU A 27 -8.37 -4.63 12.04
C LEU A 27 -8.78 -5.39 13.31
N CYS A 28 -8.34 -4.94 14.50
CA CYS A 28 -8.69 -5.61 15.76
C CYS A 28 -10.19 -5.54 16.08
N ALA A 29 -10.93 -4.55 15.55
CA ALA A 29 -12.36 -4.41 15.75
C ALA A 29 -13.19 -5.24 14.76
N GLU A 30 -12.66 -5.47 13.55
CA GLU A 30 -13.35 -6.19 12.46
C GLU A 30 -13.10 -7.71 12.51
N VAL A 31 -12.02 -8.17 13.16
CA VAL A 31 -11.70 -9.61 13.17
C VAL A 31 -12.77 -10.42 13.91
N ALA A 32 -13.25 -11.47 13.25
CA ALA A 32 -14.22 -12.41 13.81
C ALA A 32 -13.62 -13.29 14.93
N ASP A 33 -14.49 -13.85 15.76
CA ASP A 33 -14.11 -14.67 16.92
C ASP A 33 -13.30 -15.93 16.54
N ASP A 34 -13.53 -16.49 15.35
CA ASP A 34 -12.89 -17.75 14.89
C ASP A 34 -11.42 -17.56 14.47
N MET A 35 -11.00 -16.33 14.13
CA MET A 35 -9.62 -15.94 13.78
C MET A 35 -8.94 -16.90 12.79
N SER A 36 -9.69 -17.41 11.82
CA SER A 36 -9.10 -18.16 10.71
C SER A 36 -8.20 -17.26 9.85
N PRO A 37 -7.27 -17.82 9.06
CA PRO A 37 -6.50 -17.04 8.09
C PRO A 37 -7.39 -16.20 7.16
N GLU A 38 -8.54 -16.75 6.76
CA GLU A 38 -9.56 -16.08 5.97
C GLU A 38 -10.16 -14.88 6.73
N ASP A 39 -10.59 -15.06 7.99
CA ASP A 39 -11.16 -13.99 8.81
C ASP A 39 -10.16 -12.86 9.06
N ILE A 40 -8.89 -13.20 9.31
CA ILE A 40 -7.83 -12.22 9.51
C ILE A 40 -7.58 -11.44 8.22
N SER A 41 -7.56 -12.12 7.07
CA SER A 41 -7.41 -11.44 5.77
C SER A 41 -8.60 -10.53 5.48
N LEU A 42 -9.83 -10.98 5.76
CA LEU A 42 -11.04 -10.18 5.57
C LEU A 42 -11.03 -8.93 6.45
N ALA A 43 -10.68 -9.07 7.73
CA ALA A 43 -10.57 -7.94 8.65
C ALA A 43 -9.49 -6.94 8.23
N LEU A 44 -8.38 -7.42 7.63
CA LEU A 44 -7.37 -6.55 7.04
C LEU A 44 -7.90 -5.81 5.81
N THR A 45 -8.65 -6.49 4.93
CA THR A 45 -9.31 -5.85 3.78
C THR A 45 -10.28 -4.75 4.23
N GLU A 46 -11.17 -5.03 5.19
CA GLU A 46 -12.10 -4.02 5.72
C GLU A 46 -11.36 -2.82 6.35
N SER A 47 -10.26 -3.08 7.05
CA SER A 47 -9.40 -2.01 7.58
C SER A 47 -8.77 -1.16 6.47
N VAL A 48 -8.38 -1.77 5.35
CA VAL A 48 -7.77 -1.08 4.20
C VAL A 48 -8.82 -0.29 3.43
N ASP A 49 -10.01 -0.85 3.19
CA ASP A 49 -11.13 -0.17 2.50
C ASP A 49 -11.68 1.02 3.29
N ALA A 50 -11.56 0.99 4.62
CA ALA A 50 -11.90 2.13 5.48
C ALA A 50 -10.87 3.27 5.41
N ALA A 51 -9.71 3.09 4.76
CA ALA A 51 -8.64 4.07 4.75
C ALA A 51 -8.90 5.19 3.73
N ARG A 52 -9.27 6.39 4.22
CA ARG A 52 -9.58 7.55 3.36
C ARG A 52 -8.74 8.76 3.74
N TYR A 53 -7.64 8.97 3.04
CA TYR A 53 -6.65 9.99 3.43
C TYR A 53 -6.95 11.41 2.88
N TRP A 54 -8.02 11.56 2.11
CA TRP A 54 -8.52 12.86 1.61
C TRP A 54 -9.69 13.42 2.43
N GLN A 55 -9.96 12.84 3.60
CA GLN A 55 -10.99 13.29 4.52
C GLN A 55 -10.63 12.91 5.96
N SER A 56 -11.42 13.39 6.91
CA SER A 56 -11.29 12.98 8.30
C SER A 56 -11.62 11.50 8.49
N GLN A 57 -10.94 10.91 9.47
CA GLN A 57 -11.21 9.55 9.94
C GLN A 57 -12.69 9.38 10.28
N ASP A 58 -13.24 8.20 10.01
CA ASP A 58 -14.66 7.93 10.26
C ASP A 58 -14.97 7.86 11.77
N GLU A 59 -16.26 7.81 12.11
CA GLU A 59 -16.71 7.80 13.51
C GLU A 59 -16.14 6.61 14.30
N LEU A 60 -15.99 5.45 13.65
CA LEU A 60 -15.47 4.25 14.29
C LEU A 60 -13.96 4.39 14.55
N ASP A 61 -13.18 4.88 13.61
CA ASP A 61 -11.75 5.16 13.82
C ASP A 61 -11.52 6.16 14.95
N GLN A 62 -12.37 7.18 15.05
CA GLN A 62 -12.35 8.15 16.15
C GLN A 62 -12.69 7.50 17.50
N GLU A 63 -13.69 6.62 17.55
CA GLU A 63 -14.05 5.87 18.76
C GLU A 63 -12.93 4.92 19.18
N LEU A 64 -12.32 4.21 18.23
CA LEU A 64 -11.23 3.26 18.47
C LEU A 64 -9.96 3.97 18.97
N ALA A 65 -9.76 5.25 18.64
CA ALA A 65 -8.66 6.06 19.15
C ALA A 65 -8.75 6.37 20.65
N LEU A 66 -9.93 6.23 21.27
CA LEU A 66 -10.12 6.49 22.70
C LEU A 66 -9.33 5.49 23.56
N PRO A 67 -8.72 5.93 24.69
CA PRO A 67 -7.92 5.04 25.54
C PRO A 67 -8.67 3.78 26.00
N GLY A 68 -9.95 3.91 26.36
CA GLY A 68 -10.78 2.78 26.80
C GLY A 68 -11.04 1.75 25.70
N SER A 69 -11.07 2.16 24.43
CA SER A 69 -11.20 1.24 23.29
C SER A 69 -9.91 0.46 23.08
N ARG A 70 -8.74 1.12 23.20
CA ARG A 70 -7.42 0.45 23.08
C ARG A 70 -7.24 -0.63 24.14
N ASP A 71 -7.65 -0.37 25.38
CA ASP A 71 -7.60 -1.37 26.46
C ASP A 71 -8.50 -2.58 26.18
N ARG A 72 -9.68 -2.36 25.57
CA ARG A 72 -10.61 -3.43 25.19
C ARG A 72 -10.12 -4.28 24.01
N LEU A 73 -9.42 -3.67 23.05
CA LEU A 73 -8.87 -4.37 21.88
C LEU A 73 -7.58 -5.14 22.19
N ARG A 74 -6.91 -4.85 23.31
CA ARG A 74 -5.62 -5.48 23.64
C ARG A 74 -5.64 -7.01 23.63
N PRO A 75 -6.62 -7.71 24.21
CA PRO A 75 -6.66 -9.17 24.13
C PRO A 75 -6.72 -9.69 22.69
N VAL A 76 -7.50 -9.03 21.82
CA VAL A 76 -7.60 -9.39 20.39
C VAL A 76 -6.25 -9.15 19.68
N ALA A 77 -5.63 -7.99 19.93
CA ALA A 77 -4.33 -7.66 19.38
C ALA A 77 -3.22 -8.64 19.83
N GLU A 78 -3.26 -9.13 21.08
CA GLU A 78 -2.32 -10.14 21.57
C GLU A 78 -2.49 -11.49 20.86
N VAL A 79 -3.73 -11.91 20.62
CA VAL A 79 -4.01 -13.15 19.87
C VAL A 79 -3.55 -13.00 18.41
N LEU A 80 -3.92 -11.91 17.73
CA LEU A 80 -3.49 -11.62 16.36
C LEU A 80 -1.97 -11.59 16.21
N ALA A 81 -1.26 -10.93 17.14
CA ALA A 81 0.19 -10.85 17.12
C ALA A 81 0.88 -12.23 17.29
N SER A 82 0.19 -13.20 17.89
CA SER A 82 0.69 -14.56 18.10
C SER A 82 0.22 -15.57 17.04
N ALA A 83 -0.72 -15.19 16.17
CA ALA A 83 -1.31 -16.06 15.17
C ALA A 83 -0.30 -16.40 14.07
N SER A 84 -0.21 -17.66 13.65
CA SER A 84 0.70 -18.05 12.56
C SER A 84 0.37 -17.36 11.23
N ALA A 85 -0.91 -17.01 11.02
CA ALA A 85 -1.36 -16.31 9.82
C ALA A 85 -0.76 -14.90 9.66
N THR A 86 -0.32 -14.26 10.74
CA THR A 86 0.33 -12.94 10.71
C THR A 86 1.85 -13.02 10.65
N GLY A 87 2.44 -14.23 10.60
CA GLY A 87 3.89 -14.42 10.62
C GLY A 87 4.61 -13.70 9.47
N TRP A 88 3.97 -13.58 8.31
CA TRP A 88 4.50 -12.87 7.14
C TRP A 88 4.37 -11.33 7.23
N TRP A 89 3.63 -10.79 8.21
CA TRP A 89 3.37 -9.33 8.31
C TRP A 89 4.60 -8.49 8.66
N THR A 90 5.65 -9.15 9.14
CA THR A 90 6.96 -8.55 9.46
C THR A 90 8.07 -9.12 8.57
N ALA A 91 7.72 -9.99 7.62
CA ALA A 91 8.70 -10.59 6.74
C ALA A 91 9.25 -9.54 5.77
N PRO A 92 10.55 -9.64 5.43
CA PRO A 92 11.12 -8.84 4.37
C PRO A 92 10.54 -9.26 3.01
N LEU A 93 10.85 -8.49 1.95
CA LEU A 93 10.45 -8.85 0.59
C LEU A 93 10.92 -10.26 0.22
N ASP A 94 9.98 -11.12 -0.17
CA ASP A 94 10.28 -12.43 -0.75
C ASP A 94 10.43 -12.33 -2.27
N LEU A 95 11.64 -12.54 -2.77
CA LEU A 95 11.95 -12.46 -4.21
C LEU A 95 11.43 -13.66 -5.01
N ASP A 96 11.04 -14.75 -4.34
CA ASP A 96 10.47 -15.93 -4.96
C ASP A 96 8.93 -15.85 -5.09
N ASP A 97 8.30 -14.79 -4.54
CA ASP A 97 6.85 -14.60 -4.49
C ASP A 97 6.46 -13.16 -4.86
N LEU A 98 6.57 -12.85 -6.15
CA LEU A 98 6.27 -11.52 -6.71
C LEU A 98 5.09 -11.60 -7.67
N HIS A 99 3.96 -11.00 -7.29
CA HIS A 99 2.76 -10.94 -8.12
C HIS A 99 2.36 -9.50 -8.43
N GLU A 100 2.38 -9.15 -9.72
CA GLU A 100 1.66 -7.97 -10.21
C GLU A 100 0.19 -8.35 -10.39
N VAL A 101 -0.73 -7.53 -9.87
CA VAL A 101 -2.17 -7.74 -9.93
C VAL A 101 -2.83 -6.57 -10.67
N GLU A 102 -3.73 -6.89 -11.58
CA GLU A 102 -4.61 -5.93 -12.26
C GLU A 102 -6.07 -6.32 -12.02
N MET A 103 -6.81 -5.42 -11.41
CA MET A 103 -8.26 -5.53 -11.30
C MET A 103 -8.90 -5.20 -12.64
N LEU A 104 -9.78 -6.08 -13.13
CA LEU A 104 -10.40 -5.89 -14.45
C LEU A 104 -11.63 -5.01 -14.33
N ASP A 105 -11.65 -3.94 -15.11
CA ASP A 105 -12.85 -3.16 -15.40
C ASP A 105 -13.36 -3.52 -16.80
N GLU A 106 -14.68 -3.50 -17.02
CA GLU A 106 -15.32 -3.81 -18.29
C GLU A 106 -14.86 -2.88 -19.43
N THR A 107 -14.31 -1.71 -19.09
CA THR A 107 -14.01 -0.64 -20.04
C THR A 107 -12.56 -0.56 -20.51
N ALA A 108 -11.62 -1.20 -19.82
CA ALA A 108 -10.19 -1.09 -20.09
C ALA A 108 -9.59 -2.41 -20.62
N PRO A 109 -8.71 -2.35 -21.65
CA PRO A 109 -8.00 -3.55 -22.08
C PRO A 109 -7.02 -3.99 -21.00
N ALA A 110 -7.21 -5.20 -20.50
CA ALA A 110 -6.33 -5.81 -19.50
C ALA A 110 -4.90 -5.92 -20.03
N GLY A 111 -3.91 -5.55 -19.22
CA GLY A 111 -2.51 -5.65 -19.57
C GLY A 111 -1.56 -5.36 -18.41
N ARG A 112 -0.58 -6.26 -18.25
CA ARG A 112 0.56 -6.05 -17.38
C ARG A 112 1.29 -4.73 -17.67
N SER A 113 1.79 -4.08 -16.63
CA SER A 113 2.66 -2.92 -16.71
C SER A 113 3.92 -3.17 -17.56
N ALA A 114 4.44 -2.08 -18.13
CA ALA A 114 5.72 -2.10 -18.83
C ALA A 114 6.87 -2.31 -17.83
N LEU A 115 7.60 -3.42 -17.97
CA LEU A 115 8.74 -3.76 -17.09
C LEU A 115 10.05 -3.01 -17.43
N VAL A 116 10.01 -2.11 -18.41
CA VAL A 116 11.14 -1.29 -18.85
C VAL A 116 10.75 0.19 -18.92
N GLY A 117 11.73 1.09 -18.77
CA GLY A 117 11.56 2.53 -18.86
C GLY A 117 11.10 3.19 -17.55
N ALA A 118 11.33 2.57 -16.40
CA ALA A 118 10.96 3.11 -15.09
C ALA A 118 11.60 4.48 -14.83
N ARG A 119 12.87 4.65 -15.24
CA ARG A 119 13.60 5.91 -15.08
C ARG A 119 12.94 7.07 -15.81
N GLU A 120 12.64 6.91 -17.10
CA GLU A 120 12.00 7.95 -17.90
C GLU A 120 10.60 8.28 -17.39
N ARG A 121 9.88 7.28 -16.85
CA ARG A 121 8.58 7.50 -16.22
C ARG A 121 8.69 8.29 -14.93
N LEU A 122 9.65 7.96 -14.06
CA LEU A 122 9.92 8.71 -12.83
C LEU A 122 10.36 10.15 -13.11
N GLU A 123 11.19 10.38 -14.14
CA GLU A 123 11.61 11.73 -14.54
C GLU A 123 10.43 12.58 -15.03
N ARG A 124 9.51 11.99 -15.82
CA ARG A 124 8.26 12.66 -16.22
C ARG A 124 7.36 12.94 -15.03
N TRP A 125 7.08 11.92 -14.22
CA TRP A 125 6.27 12.04 -13.01
C TRP A 125 6.82 13.13 -12.08
N ARG A 126 8.15 13.19 -11.90
CA ARG A 126 8.80 14.20 -11.08
C ARG A 126 8.55 15.61 -11.60
N THR A 127 8.63 15.81 -12.92
CA THR A 127 8.34 17.08 -13.58
C THR A 127 6.87 17.48 -13.39
N ASP A 128 5.95 16.54 -13.54
CA ASP A 128 4.52 16.80 -13.36
C ASP A 128 4.20 17.21 -11.91
N ARG A 129 4.84 16.58 -10.92
CA ARG A 129 4.70 16.96 -9.50
C ARG A 129 5.30 18.33 -9.18
N ASP A 130 6.37 18.75 -9.88
CA ASP A 130 6.93 20.10 -9.71
C ASP A 130 5.92 21.15 -10.22
N LEU A 131 5.32 20.89 -11.38
CA LEU A 131 4.26 21.75 -11.93
C LEU A 131 3.03 21.80 -11.03
N GLU A 132 2.66 20.67 -10.41
CA GLU A 132 1.56 20.62 -9.43
C GLU A 132 1.85 21.49 -8.20
N GLU A 133 3.05 21.40 -7.62
CA GLU A 133 3.46 22.26 -6.49
C GLU A 133 3.44 23.75 -6.85
N GLU A 134 3.81 24.10 -8.08
CA GLU A 134 3.72 25.47 -8.60
C GLU A 134 2.27 25.96 -8.76
N GLN A 135 1.34 25.08 -9.13
CA GLN A 135 -0.09 25.41 -9.23
C GLN A 135 -0.73 25.70 -7.86
N HIS A 136 -0.16 25.15 -6.78
CA HIS A 136 -0.66 25.32 -5.40
C HIS A 136 0.00 26.47 -4.63
N VAL A 137 0.73 27.38 -5.31
CA VAL A 137 1.36 28.56 -4.69
C VAL A 137 0.35 29.35 -3.85
N GLY A 138 0.72 29.60 -2.59
CA GLY A 138 -0.13 30.27 -1.61
C GLY A 138 -0.72 29.32 -0.56
N SER A 139 -0.85 28.02 -0.85
CA SER A 139 -1.30 27.01 0.11
C SER A 139 -0.34 26.83 1.29
N ASP A 140 0.92 27.24 1.14
CA ASP A 140 1.93 27.29 2.19
C ASP A 140 1.69 28.38 3.25
N ARG A 141 0.73 29.28 3.05
CA ARG A 141 0.42 30.37 4.00
C ARG A 141 -0.43 29.94 5.20
N GLY A 142 -1.09 28.79 5.13
CA GLY A 142 -2.00 28.32 6.15
C GLY A 142 -3.14 27.50 5.55
N LEU A 143 -3.82 26.72 6.39
CA LEU A 143 -4.93 25.86 5.98
C LEU A 143 -6.07 26.62 5.28
N GLU A 144 -6.33 27.87 5.68
CA GLU A 144 -7.37 28.73 5.09
C GLU A 144 -7.09 29.12 3.63
N HIS A 145 -5.83 28.99 3.19
CA HIS A 145 -5.40 29.23 1.82
C HIS A 145 -5.13 27.93 1.04
N ALA A 146 -5.13 26.77 1.72
CA ALA A 146 -4.77 25.51 1.11
C ALA A 146 -5.90 24.97 0.23
N ALA A 147 -5.60 24.74 -1.05
CA ALA A 147 -6.48 23.99 -1.93
C ALA A 147 -6.36 22.48 -1.64
N GLY A 148 -7.40 21.72 -1.99
CA GLY A 148 -7.29 20.26 -2.06
C GLY A 148 -6.30 19.85 -3.15
N GLY A 149 -5.77 18.63 -3.06
CA GLY A 149 -4.77 18.11 -3.99
C GLY A 149 -4.64 16.59 -3.87
N GLU A 150 -3.48 16.06 -4.23
CA GLU A 150 -3.17 14.64 -4.05
C GLU A 150 -3.11 14.26 -2.56
N TRP A 151 -3.43 13.00 -2.25
CA TRP A 151 -3.46 12.47 -0.88
C TRP A 151 -2.46 11.34 -0.64
N TRP A 152 -1.80 10.83 -1.68
CA TRP A 152 -0.88 9.70 -1.60
C TRP A 152 0.59 10.13 -1.50
N THR A 153 1.40 9.21 -0.96
CA THR A 153 2.87 9.33 -0.84
C THR A 153 3.61 8.45 -1.84
N GLN A 154 3.01 7.31 -2.21
CA GLN A 154 3.49 6.43 -3.28
C GLN A 154 3.57 7.20 -4.62
N PRO A 155 4.46 6.88 -5.57
CA PRO A 155 4.51 7.56 -6.87
C PRO A 155 3.38 7.09 -7.81
N LEU A 156 2.12 7.20 -7.35
CA LEU A 156 0.95 6.92 -8.17
C LEU A 156 0.94 7.85 -9.40
N GLY A 157 0.55 7.29 -10.55
CA GLY A 157 0.62 7.95 -11.85
C GLY A 157 2.00 7.95 -12.52
N ALA A 158 3.03 7.35 -11.91
CA ALA A 158 4.31 7.09 -12.57
C ALA A 158 4.31 5.79 -13.40
N ASP A 159 3.19 5.05 -13.43
CA ASP A 159 3.04 3.74 -14.10
C ASP A 159 4.20 2.78 -13.81
N LEU A 160 4.58 2.69 -12.53
CA LEU A 160 5.60 1.75 -12.06
C LEU A 160 4.99 0.39 -11.75
N VAL A 161 5.81 -0.64 -11.87
CA VAL A 161 5.41 -2.01 -11.54
C VAL A 161 5.25 -2.09 -10.02
N ARG A 162 4.13 -2.66 -9.59
CA ARG A 162 3.85 -2.96 -8.19
C ARG A 162 3.65 -4.45 -8.04
N THR A 163 4.27 -5.04 -7.02
CA THR A 163 4.10 -6.46 -6.72
C THR A 163 3.69 -6.67 -5.28
N THR A 164 2.96 -7.75 -5.06
CA THR A 164 2.57 -8.23 -3.72
C THR A 164 2.94 -9.70 -3.57
N PRO A 165 3.20 -10.16 -2.34
CA PRO A 165 3.35 -11.59 -2.06
C PRO A 165 1.99 -12.28 -2.05
N THR A 166 2.00 -13.60 -1.98
CA THR A 166 0.85 -14.44 -1.73
C THR A 166 0.48 -14.39 -0.24
N VAL A 167 -0.79 -14.14 0.06
CA VAL A 167 -1.32 -14.34 1.41
C VAL A 167 -1.35 -15.86 1.67
N PRO A 168 -0.73 -16.37 2.75
CA PRO A 168 -0.61 -17.82 2.97
C PRO A 168 -1.95 -18.56 2.87
N SER A 169 -1.98 -19.61 2.05
CA SER A 169 -3.16 -20.45 1.75
C SER A 169 -4.29 -19.76 0.96
N LEU A 170 -4.13 -18.49 0.57
CA LEU A 170 -5.12 -17.74 -0.21
C LEU A 170 -4.56 -17.41 -1.61
N ALA A 171 -4.46 -16.13 -1.93
CA ALA A 171 -4.09 -15.60 -3.25
C ALA A 171 -3.13 -14.41 -3.09
N PRO A 172 -2.60 -13.83 -4.20
CA PRO A 172 -1.81 -12.61 -4.14
C PRO A 172 -2.48 -11.49 -3.34
N ALA A 173 -1.74 -10.84 -2.45
CA ALA A 173 -2.27 -9.82 -1.53
C ALA A 173 -2.87 -8.62 -2.27
N GLY A 174 -2.39 -8.31 -3.47
CA GLY A 174 -2.93 -7.27 -4.34
C GLY A 174 -4.38 -7.51 -4.80
N LEU A 175 -4.93 -8.71 -4.61
CA LEU A 175 -6.35 -9.00 -4.83
C LEU A 175 -7.24 -8.52 -3.67
N PHE A 176 -6.68 -8.45 -2.46
CA PHE A 176 -7.44 -8.23 -1.22
C PHE A 176 -7.29 -6.83 -0.68
N TYR A 177 -6.11 -6.22 -0.85
CA TYR A 177 -5.76 -4.99 -0.15
C TYR A 177 -5.53 -3.76 -1.05
N PRO A 178 -6.12 -3.62 -2.26
CA PRO A 178 -6.10 -2.31 -2.90
C PRO A 178 -6.89 -1.32 -2.02
N GLU A 179 -6.30 -0.17 -1.74
CA GLU A 179 -7.07 0.96 -1.19
C GLU A 179 -8.13 1.39 -2.23
N ASP A 180 -9.25 1.94 -1.75
CA ASP A 180 -10.37 2.41 -2.57
C ASP A 180 -10.98 1.34 -3.48
N SER A 181 -11.32 0.17 -2.91
CA SER A 181 -11.92 -0.93 -3.68
C SER A 181 -13.21 -0.53 -4.40
N TYR A 182 -13.30 -0.83 -5.71
CA TYR A 182 -14.48 -0.59 -6.54
C TYR A 182 -15.37 -1.83 -6.72
N GLY A 183 -15.21 -2.84 -5.87
CA GLY A 183 -16.08 -4.03 -5.92
C GLY A 183 -15.85 -4.91 -7.15
N TRP A 184 -14.62 -4.95 -7.68
CA TRP A 184 -14.27 -5.77 -8.84
C TRP A 184 -14.59 -7.25 -8.65
N SER A 185 -15.02 -7.92 -9.73
CA SER A 185 -15.35 -9.34 -9.74
C SER A 185 -14.26 -10.21 -10.36
N ASP A 186 -13.42 -9.65 -11.22
CA ASP A 186 -12.40 -10.37 -11.97
C ASP A 186 -11.06 -9.63 -11.89
N ALA A 187 -9.98 -10.40 -11.85
CA ALA A 187 -8.62 -9.88 -11.82
C ALA A 187 -7.65 -10.79 -12.59
N LEU A 188 -6.52 -10.22 -13.01
CA LEU A 188 -5.37 -10.96 -13.50
C LEU A 188 -4.20 -10.79 -12.54
N SER A 189 -3.39 -11.83 -12.40
CA SER A 189 -2.09 -11.72 -11.74
C SER A 189 -0.99 -12.31 -12.62
N TRP A 190 0.17 -11.65 -12.66
CA TRP A 190 1.37 -12.14 -13.32
C TRP A 190 2.47 -12.43 -12.29
N PRO A 191 3.00 -13.66 -12.24
CA PRO A 191 4.20 -13.92 -11.46
C PRO A 191 5.41 -13.29 -12.16
N LEU A 192 6.24 -12.61 -11.38
CA LEU A 192 7.47 -11.95 -11.81
C LEU A 192 8.67 -12.53 -11.05
N TRP A 193 9.87 -12.26 -11.55
CA TRP A 193 11.12 -12.54 -10.85
C TRP A 193 12.11 -11.40 -11.05
N ALA A 194 13.05 -11.25 -10.11
CA ALA A 194 14.13 -10.28 -10.23
C ALA A 194 15.30 -10.87 -11.04
N THR A 195 15.76 -10.16 -12.07
CA THR A 195 16.85 -10.60 -12.95
C THR A 195 18.24 -10.55 -12.27
N ARG A 196 18.31 -9.87 -11.13
CA ARG A 196 19.46 -9.78 -10.23
C ARG A 196 18.98 -9.50 -8.82
N ALA A 197 19.85 -9.66 -7.83
CA ALA A 197 19.55 -9.21 -6.47
C ALA A 197 19.27 -7.68 -6.47
N PRO A 198 18.05 -7.24 -6.08
CA PRO A 198 17.71 -5.83 -6.02
C PRO A 198 18.17 -5.21 -4.70
N ARG A 199 18.45 -3.92 -4.72
CA ARG A 199 18.61 -3.07 -3.54
C ARG A 199 17.21 -2.64 -3.09
N VAL A 200 16.78 -3.09 -1.93
CA VAL A 200 15.42 -2.82 -1.43
C VAL A 200 15.49 -1.92 -0.21
N PHE A 201 14.66 -0.89 -0.16
CA PHE A 201 14.38 -0.17 1.08
C PHE A 201 13.09 -0.74 1.67
N GLU A 202 13.10 -1.12 2.94
CA GLU A 202 11.91 -1.67 3.61
C GLU A 202 11.32 -0.62 4.56
N ILE A 203 10.01 -0.42 4.46
CA ILE A 203 9.23 0.38 5.39
C ILE A 203 8.49 -0.62 6.30
N ASP A 204 9.00 -0.81 7.51
CA ASP A 204 8.43 -1.71 8.51
C ASP A 204 7.85 -0.94 9.72
N GLY A 205 7.72 0.38 9.58
CA GLY A 205 7.11 1.26 10.58
C GLY A 205 7.30 2.74 10.28
N PRO A 206 6.80 3.63 11.16
CA PRO A 206 6.88 5.08 10.96
C PRO A 206 8.33 5.59 10.94
N GLY A 207 9.22 4.98 11.71
CA GLY A 207 10.64 5.35 11.73
C GLY A 207 11.33 5.14 10.38
N ASP A 208 11.01 4.04 9.68
CA ASP A 208 11.59 3.73 8.38
C ASP A 208 11.06 4.66 7.28
N LEU A 209 9.77 4.98 7.32
CA LEU A 209 9.19 6.01 6.44
C LEU A 209 9.86 7.37 6.66
N ALA A 210 10.02 7.79 7.92
CA ALA A 210 10.71 9.03 8.26
C ALA A 210 12.16 9.01 7.76
N ALA A 211 12.87 7.88 7.90
CA ALA A 211 14.23 7.74 7.40
C ALA A 211 14.33 7.82 5.87
N LEU A 212 13.38 7.23 5.15
CA LEU A 212 13.29 7.34 3.69
C LEU A 212 13.12 8.80 3.25
N VAL A 213 12.13 9.50 3.84
CA VAL A 213 11.85 10.91 3.51
C VAL A 213 13.00 11.82 3.95
N SER A 214 13.62 11.55 5.10
CA SER A 214 14.78 12.31 5.58
C SER A 214 15.98 12.22 4.62
N ARG A 215 16.21 11.04 4.04
CA ARG A 215 17.31 10.80 3.09
C ARG A 215 17.03 11.36 1.70
N PHE A 216 15.78 11.30 1.25
CA PHE A 216 15.38 11.76 -0.08
C PHE A 216 14.23 12.77 0.00
N PRO A 217 14.41 13.93 0.64
CA PRO A 217 13.29 14.83 0.94
C PRO A 217 12.86 15.60 -0.31
N ARG A 218 11.55 15.66 -0.52
CA ARG A 218 10.89 16.61 -1.41
C ARG A 218 9.83 17.37 -0.63
N ASP A 219 9.86 18.70 -0.72
CA ASP A 219 8.78 19.53 -0.17
C ASP A 219 7.52 19.32 -1.00
N VAL A 220 6.44 18.94 -0.34
CA VAL A 220 5.11 18.75 -0.94
C VAL A 220 4.04 19.53 -0.18
N THR A 221 4.47 20.51 0.62
CA THR A 221 3.61 21.24 1.53
C THR A 221 2.43 21.85 0.80
N ARG A 222 2.61 22.44 -0.38
CA ARG A 222 1.56 23.24 -1.00
C ARG A 222 0.39 22.39 -1.48
N SER A 223 0.67 21.28 -2.16
CA SER A 223 -0.37 20.41 -2.72
C SER A 223 -0.96 19.43 -1.72
N ARG A 224 -0.26 19.11 -0.62
CA ARG A 224 -0.73 18.11 0.36
C ARG A 224 -1.33 18.73 1.63
N ARG A 225 -1.10 20.02 1.90
CA ARG A 225 -1.48 20.64 3.20
C ARG A 225 -2.94 20.40 3.55
N ARG A 226 -3.87 20.60 2.62
CA ARG A 226 -5.31 20.44 2.89
C ARG A 226 -5.67 18.99 3.14
N THR A 227 -5.33 18.09 2.22
CA THR A 227 -5.71 16.67 2.27
C THR A 227 -5.07 15.97 3.46
N TRP A 228 -3.79 16.19 3.72
CA TRP A 228 -3.12 15.57 4.86
C TRP A 228 -3.54 16.18 6.20
N TRP A 229 -3.92 17.46 6.24
CA TRP A 229 -4.58 18.01 7.42
C TRP A 229 -5.92 17.34 7.69
N GLU A 230 -6.74 17.06 6.67
CA GLU A 230 -8.07 16.45 6.86
C GLU A 230 -8.00 15.10 7.57
N THR A 231 -7.03 14.26 7.20
CA THR A 231 -6.87 12.92 7.77
C THR A 231 -6.08 12.90 9.09
N THR A 232 -5.08 13.77 9.26
CA THR A 232 -4.18 13.75 10.43
C THR A 232 -4.51 14.78 11.50
N GLY A 233 -5.23 15.85 11.15
CA GLY A 233 -5.45 17.03 11.98
C GLY A 233 -4.21 17.93 12.14
N VAL A 234 -3.06 17.60 11.53
CA VAL A 234 -1.82 18.38 11.65
C VAL A 234 -1.78 19.43 10.55
N ASP A 235 -1.67 20.71 10.95
CA ASP A 235 -1.38 21.81 10.02
C ASP A 235 0.10 22.16 10.12
N GLY A 236 0.87 21.83 9.07
CA GLY A 236 2.31 21.99 9.09
C GLY A 236 2.95 21.86 7.73
N ALA A 237 4.28 21.80 7.75
CA ALA A 237 5.06 21.51 6.55
C ALA A 237 5.07 20.01 6.28
N TRP A 238 5.16 19.65 5.00
CA TRP A 238 5.03 18.26 4.56
C TRP A 238 6.16 17.89 3.60
N ALA A 239 6.68 16.68 3.77
CA ALA A 239 7.68 16.10 2.90
C ALA A 239 7.28 14.70 2.44
N ALA A 240 7.68 14.35 1.23
CA ALA A 240 7.55 13.00 0.65
C ALA A 240 8.90 12.57 0.03
N PRO A 241 9.09 11.29 -0.31
CA PRO A 241 10.30 10.85 -0.99
C PRO A 241 10.42 11.45 -2.40
N ASP A 242 11.59 11.97 -2.77
CA ASP A 242 11.94 12.18 -4.18
C ASP A 242 12.22 10.81 -4.81
N TRP A 243 11.18 10.19 -5.38
CA TRP A 243 11.26 8.86 -5.96
C TRP A 243 12.31 8.70 -7.07
N SER A 244 12.64 9.78 -7.79
CA SER A 244 13.74 9.73 -8.76
C SER A 244 15.10 9.59 -8.05
N ALA A 245 15.30 10.29 -6.93
CA ALA A 245 16.51 10.14 -6.11
C ALA A 245 16.56 8.80 -5.38
N VAL A 246 15.42 8.29 -4.89
CA VAL A 246 15.33 6.96 -4.29
C VAL A 246 15.77 5.89 -5.30
N ALA A 247 15.36 6.01 -6.57
CA ALA A 247 15.71 5.07 -7.64
C ALA A 247 17.22 5.00 -7.97
N GLU A 248 18.00 6.01 -7.59
CA GLU A 248 19.47 5.97 -7.75
C GLU A 248 20.09 4.96 -6.77
N ASP A 249 19.53 4.88 -5.56
CA ASP A 249 20.07 4.09 -4.45
C ASP A 249 19.37 2.73 -4.27
N TYR A 250 18.10 2.63 -4.65
CA TYR A 250 17.26 1.46 -4.48
C TYR A 250 16.55 1.08 -5.77
N ASP A 251 16.42 -0.22 -5.99
CA ASP A 251 15.69 -0.78 -7.12
C ASP A 251 14.20 -0.94 -6.81
N ALA A 252 13.85 -1.05 -5.52
CA ALA A 252 12.48 -1.15 -5.04
C ALA A 252 12.32 -0.62 -3.61
N VAL A 253 11.09 -0.25 -3.25
CA VAL A 253 10.68 0.01 -1.86
C VAL A 253 9.54 -0.92 -1.50
N HIS A 254 9.70 -1.66 -0.41
CA HIS A 254 8.74 -2.63 0.10
C HIS A 254 8.06 -2.10 1.36
N LEU A 255 6.74 -2.19 1.44
CA LEU A 255 5.97 -1.88 2.64
C LEU A 255 5.50 -3.19 3.28
N THR A 256 5.94 -3.47 4.52
CA THR A 256 5.43 -4.63 5.25
C THR A 256 3.99 -4.37 5.72
N VAL A 257 3.25 -5.43 6.04
CA VAL A 257 1.90 -5.27 6.62
C VAL A 257 1.97 -4.56 7.97
N ARG A 258 2.98 -4.86 8.81
CA ARG A 258 3.20 -4.11 10.05
C ARG A 258 3.44 -2.63 9.78
N GLY A 259 4.31 -2.31 8.82
CA GLY A 259 4.60 -0.94 8.42
C GLY A 259 3.36 -0.18 8.00
N TYR A 260 2.44 -0.82 7.27
CA TYR A 260 1.13 -0.27 6.96
C TYR A 260 0.32 0.01 8.23
N LEU A 261 0.08 -1.02 9.05
CA LEU A 261 -0.81 -0.96 10.21
C LEU A 261 -0.38 0.06 11.27
N THR A 262 0.93 0.27 11.43
CA THR A 262 1.48 1.23 12.40
C THR A 262 1.52 2.67 11.89
N THR A 263 1.43 2.89 10.57
CA THR A 263 1.86 4.17 9.96
C THR A 263 0.76 4.85 9.15
N ALA A 264 -0.10 4.08 8.47
CA ALA A 264 -1.05 4.61 7.50
C ALA A 264 -2.05 5.60 8.15
N GLY A 265 -2.25 6.75 7.50
CA GLY A 265 -3.15 7.81 7.95
C GLY A 265 -2.71 8.53 9.24
N THR A 266 -1.43 8.44 9.62
CA THR A 266 -0.86 9.19 10.74
C THR A 266 0.21 10.17 10.26
N ALA A 267 0.30 11.33 10.92
CA ALA A 267 1.39 12.27 10.68
C ALA A 267 2.67 11.73 11.35
N VAL A 268 3.67 11.43 10.53
CA VAL A 268 4.98 10.96 10.96
C VAL A 268 5.97 12.11 10.91
N PRO A 269 6.53 12.57 12.05
CA PRO A 269 7.55 13.61 12.05
C PRO A 269 8.81 13.18 11.28
N VAL A 270 9.37 14.09 10.49
CA VAL A 270 10.60 13.85 9.72
C VAL A 270 11.68 14.84 10.15
N GLU A 271 12.74 14.31 10.77
CA GLU A 271 13.90 15.10 11.16
C GLU A 271 14.93 15.19 10.03
N GLY A 272 15.76 16.24 10.06
CA GLY A 272 16.92 16.35 9.16
C GLY A 272 16.60 16.75 7.71
N THR A 273 15.34 17.07 7.38
CA THR A 273 15.00 17.60 6.06
C THR A 273 15.31 19.10 5.96
N PRO A 274 15.47 19.65 4.74
CA PRO A 274 15.52 21.10 4.52
C PRO A 274 14.22 21.82 4.92
N VAL A 275 13.11 21.10 5.09
CA VAL A 275 11.79 21.62 5.45
C VAL A 275 11.60 21.48 6.96
N ALA A 276 11.92 22.54 7.70
CA ALA A 276 11.92 22.51 9.16
C ALA A 276 10.54 22.11 9.75
N GLY A 277 10.54 21.11 10.62
CA GLY A 277 9.32 20.61 11.27
C GLY A 277 8.38 19.84 10.34
N ALA A 278 8.88 19.36 9.19
CA ALA A 278 8.07 18.59 8.26
C ALA A 278 7.58 17.28 8.87
N CYS A 279 6.35 16.91 8.51
CA CYS A 279 5.81 15.58 8.68
C CYS A 279 5.68 14.88 7.32
N THR A 280 5.36 13.60 7.34
CA THR A 280 4.94 12.81 6.17
C THR A 280 3.76 11.92 6.57
N VAL A 281 3.05 11.37 5.59
CA VAL A 281 1.94 10.44 5.82
C VAL A 281 2.16 9.20 4.96
N LEU A 282 1.91 8.00 5.48
CA LEU A 282 1.78 6.83 4.61
C LEU A 282 0.34 6.78 4.07
N ALA A 283 0.20 6.92 2.75
CA ALA A 283 -1.08 6.94 2.07
C ALA A 283 -0.92 6.49 0.60
N GLY A 284 -1.89 5.76 0.07
CA GLY A 284 -1.88 5.27 -1.32
C GLY A 284 -0.99 4.07 -1.52
N TRP A 285 -0.86 3.19 -0.50
CA TRP A 285 0.10 2.08 -0.52
C TRP A 285 -0.47 0.86 0.19
N ALA A 286 -0.66 -0.24 -0.54
CA ALA A 286 -1.25 -1.46 0.01
C ALA A 286 -0.29 -2.22 0.95
N PRO A 287 -0.81 -2.88 2.01
CA PRO A 287 -0.02 -3.77 2.87
C PRO A 287 0.69 -4.87 2.08
N GLY A 288 2.01 -5.03 2.29
CA GLY A 288 2.81 -6.04 1.59
C GLY A 288 3.24 -5.64 0.17
N GLU A 289 2.83 -4.46 -0.31
CA GLU A 289 3.13 -4.02 -1.67
C GLU A 289 4.55 -3.47 -1.82
N THR A 290 5.16 -3.80 -2.94
CA THR A 290 6.49 -3.36 -3.35
C THR A 290 6.38 -2.53 -4.61
N VAL A 291 6.94 -1.32 -4.60
CA VAL A 291 7.05 -0.45 -5.78
C VAL A 291 8.44 -0.62 -6.38
N TRP A 292 8.50 -0.99 -7.66
CA TRP A 292 9.76 -1.18 -8.37
C TRP A 292 10.14 0.08 -9.14
N LEU A 293 11.29 0.64 -8.79
CA LEU A 293 11.79 1.92 -9.29
C LEU A 293 12.72 1.77 -10.50
N THR A 294 13.14 0.54 -10.81
CA THR A 294 14.11 0.23 -11.86
C THR A 294 13.72 -1.03 -12.65
N ASP A 295 14.31 -1.17 -13.84
CA ASP A 295 14.00 -2.23 -14.79
C ASP A 295 14.72 -3.55 -14.44
N VAL A 296 14.32 -4.18 -13.33
CA VAL A 296 14.96 -5.40 -12.80
C VAL A 296 14.03 -6.61 -12.79
N LEU A 297 12.83 -6.49 -13.33
CA LEU A 297 11.82 -7.53 -13.34
C LEU A 297 11.62 -8.15 -14.72
N GLU A 298 11.28 -9.43 -14.73
CA GLU A 298 10.87 -10.17 -15.91
C GLU A 298 9.64 -11.06 -15.60
N PRO A 299 8.84 -11.46 -16.61
CA PRO A 299 7.79 -12.45 -16.41
C PRO A 299 8.37 -13.81 -15.96
N ALA A 300 7.80 -14.38 -14.90
CA ALA A 300 8.12 -15.72 -14.43
C ALA A 300 7.10 -16.79 -14.90
N GLY A 301 6.04 -16.39 -15.60
CA GLY A 301 5.01 -17.31 -16.08
C GLY A 301 3.85 -16.64 -16.79
N ALA A 302 2.84 -17.43 -17.13
CA ALA A 302 1.59 -16.95 -17.72
C ALA A 302 0.72 -16.21 -16.68
N ALA A 303 -0.17 -15.34 -17.19
CA ALA A 303 -1.19 -14.71 -16.38
C ALA A 303 -2.10 -15.76 -15.73
N ARG A 304 -2.53 -15.51 -14.50
CA ARG A 304 -3.56 -16.27 -13.81
C ARG A 304 -4.80 -15.40 -13.65
N ARG A 305 -5.97 -15.96 -13.95
CA ARG A 305 -7.26 -15.27 -13.78
C ARG A 305 -7.88 -15.62 -12.44
N TRP A 306 -8.40 -14.61 -11.78
CA TRP A 306 -9.08 -14.74 -10.50
C TRP A 306 -10.50 -14.22 -10.62
N ARG A 307 -11.41 -14.85 -9.89
CA ARG A 307 -12.79 -14.40 -9.71
C ARG A 307 -13.09 -14.25 -8.24
N ARG A 308 -13.64 -13.09 -7.86
CA ARG A 308 -14.12 -12.84 -6.51
C ARG A 308 -15.35 -13.71 -6.25
N ARG A 309 -15.47 -14.28 -5.05
CA ARG A 309 -16.65 -15.03 -4.62
C ARG A 309 -17.83 -14.07 -4.41
N ASP A 310 -19.04 -14.57 -4.62
CA ASP A 310 -20.27 -13.78 -4.49
C ASP A 310 -20.67 -13.54 -3.02
N ASP A 311 -20.24 -14.40 -2.11
CA ASP A 311 -20.58 -14.41 -0.67
C ASP A 311 -19.50 -13.80 0.23
N GLU A 312 -18.28 -13.63 -0.27
CA GLU A 312 -17.11 -13.21 0.51
C GLU A 312 -16.18 -12.27 -0.29
N VAL A 313 -15.26 -11.59 0.40
CA VAL A 313 -14.18 -10.80 -0.23
C VAL A 313 -13.02 -11.71 -0.70
N LEU A 314 -13.24 -13.02 -0.75
CA LEU A 314 -12.25 -14.00 -1.19
C LEU A 314 -12.22 -14.18 -2.71
N TRP A 315 -11.08 -14.66 -3.20
CA TRP A 315 -10.80 -14.83 -4.63
C TRP A 315 -10.45 -16.28 -4.96
N ASP A 316 -11.07 -16.82 -5.99
CA ASP A 316 -10.80 -18.14 -6.52
C ASP A 316 -10.01 -18.06 -7.83
N LEU A 317 -9.02 -18.95 -7.96
CA LEU A 317 -8.30 -19.14 -9.21
C LEU A 317 -9.24 -19.77 -10.24
N VAL A 318 -9.35 -19.15 -11.41
CA VAL A 318 -10.10 -19.70 -12.54
C VAL A 318 -9.23 -20.77 -13.21
N THR A 319 -9.41 -22.02 -12.80
CA THR A 319 -8.72 -23.19 -13.37
C THR A 319 -9.53 -23.75 -14.55
N ASP A 320 -9.43 -23.10 -15.70
CA ASP A 320 -10.04 -23.48 -16.99
C ASP A 320 -11.56 -23.72 -17.02
N GLU A 321 -12.22 -22.88 -17.83
CA GLU A 321 -13.57 -23.13 -18.33
C GLU A 321 -13.58 -24.50 -19.06
N THR A 322 -14.54 -25.35 -18.70
CA THR A 322 -14.98 -26.36 -19.67
C THR A 322 -15.38 -25.59 -20.93
N PRO A 323 -14.85 -25.91 -22.13
CA PRO A 323 -15.23 -25.17 -23.32
C PRO A 323 -16.74 -25.15 -23.41
N GLN A 324 -17.37 -23.98 -23.36
CA GLN A 324 -18.77 -23.87 -23.71
C GLN A 324 -18.88 -24.38 -25.15
N THR A 325 -19.39 -25.60 -25.31
CA THR A 325 -19.85 -26.09 -26.60
C THR A 325 -20.89 -25.11 -27.08
N PHE A 326 -20.54 -24.29 -28.06
CA PHE A 326 -21.53 -23.55 -28.84
C PHE A 326 -22.52 -24.57 -29.36
N ASP A 327 -23.73 -24.50 -28.82
CA ASP A 327 -24.86 -25.33 -29.21
C ASP A 327 -25.04 -25.16 -30.72
N THR A 328 -24.68 -26.19 -31.47
CA THR A 328 -24.87 -26.20 -32.92
C THR A 328 -26.39 -26.27 -33.12
N PRO A 329 -27.05 -25.28 -33.74
CA PRO A 329 -28.48 -25.36 -33.93
C PRO A 329 -28.80 -26.57 -34.80
N PRO A 330 -29.88 -27.32 -34.53
CA PRO A 330 -30.19 -28.52 -35.27
C PRO A 330 -30.41 -28.19 -36.75
N PRO A 331 -30.05 -29.09 -37.68
CA PRO A 331 -30.27 -28.87 -39.10
C PRO A 331 -31.77 -28.70 -39.34
N HIS A 332 -32.13 -27.57 -39.97
CA HIS A 332 -33.47 -27.35 -40.47
C HIS A 332 -33.79 -28.43 -41.53
N ASN A 333 -34.84 -29.21 -41.27
CA ASN A 333 -35.59 -29.92 -42.31
C ASN A 333 -36.54 -28.95 -43.03
#